data_AF-A0A015IVL8-F1
#
_entry.id   AF-A0A015IVL8-F1
#
_cell.length_a   1.000
_cell.length_b   1.000
_cell.length_c   1.000
_cell.angle_alpha   90.00
_cell.angle_beta   90.00
_cell.angle_gamma   90.00
#
_symmetry.space_group_name_H-M   'P 1'
#
loop_
_entity.id
_entity.type
_entity.pdbx_description
1 polymer ?
#
loop_
_entity_poly.entity_id
_entity_poly.type
_entity_poly.pdbx_seq_one_letter_code
_entity_poly.pdbx_strand_id
1 'polypeptide(L)'
;MTTSFRFLGVWFNIKSSRDFVKKQLKRKCCSFAATIRPAKLSPKQVVYLHNAILIPKLEYRMQVTHLSESDCHLITRSIRSVVKHKANFSRSLPNPILFLSQALGLINLFAHQ
;
A
#
# COMPACT_ATOMS: atom_id res chain seq x y z
N MET A 1 9.56 26.38 -8.13
CA MET A 1 8.71 26.29 -6.91
C MET A 1 7.42 25.53 -7.23
N THR A 2 7.22 24.35 -6.63
CA THR A 2 5.96 23.59 -6.66
C THR A 2 5.13 24.00 -5.45
N THR A 3 4.02 24.69 -5.68
CA THR A 3 3.11 25.14 -4.62
C THR A 3 2.19 23.97 -4.24
N SER A 4 2.53 23.27 -3.16
CA SER A 4 1.67 22.26 -2.55
C SER A 4 1.18 22.77 -1.20
N PHE A 5 -0.08 22.54 -0.88
CA PHE A 5 -0.67 22.87 0.43
C PHE A 5 -1.35 21.65 1.03
N ARG A 6 -1.55 21.67 2.35
CA ARG A 6 -2.19 20.56 3.09
C ARG A 6 -3.54 21.02 3.60
N PHE A 7 -4.58 20.25 3.27
CA PHE A 7 -5.93 20.47 3.79
C PHE A 7 -6.48 19.14 4.31
N LEU A 8 -7.00 19.13 5.55
CA LEU A 8 -7.45 17.93 6.28
C LEU A 8 -6.42 16.77 6.33
N GLY A 9 -5.14 17.06 6.12
CA GLY A 9 -4.07 16.04 6.10
C GLY A 9 -3.81 15.40 4.72
N VAL A 10 -4.57 15.79 3.69
CA VAL A 10 -4.33 15.46 2.27
C VAL A 10 -3.52 16.59 1.63
N TRP A 11 -2.57 16.23 0.75
CA TRP A 11 -1.74 17.20 0.05
C TRP A 11 -2.31 17.49 -1.33
N PHE A 12 -2.57 18.76 -1.60
CA PHE A 12 -3.04 19.26 -2.87
C PHE A 12 -1.86 19.86 -3.62
N ASN A 13 -1.72 19.49 -4.90
CA ASN A 13 -0.69 20.01 -5.76
C ASN A 13 -1.30 20.87 -6.86
N ILE A 14 -0.98 22.17 -6.85
CA ILE A 14 -1.50 23.14 -7.81
C ILE A 14 -0.90 22.91 -9.22
N LYS A 15 0.28 22.27 -9.31
CA LYS A 15 0.96 21.95 -10.58
C LYS A 15 0.81 20.48 -11.01
N SER A 16 -0.16 19.76 -10.46
CA SER A 16 -0.47 18.37 -10.81
C SER A 16 0.69 17.36 -10.68
N SER A 17 1.77 17.67 -9.95
CA SER A 17 2.84 16.69 -9.70
C SER A 17 2.41 15.65 -8.66
N ARG A 18 2.54 14.37 -9.05
CA ARG A 18 2.11 13.21 -8.27
C ARG A 18 3.23 12.63 -7.42
N ASP A 19 4.49 13.04 -7.65
CA ASP A 19 5.68 12.41 -7.07
C ASP A 19 5.72 12.54 -5.54
N PHE A 20 5.25 13.66 -5.02
CA PHE A 20 5.15 13.87 -3.59
C PHE A 20 4.22 12.83 -2.94
N VAL A 21 3.01 12.65 -3.51
CA VAL A 21 2.02 11.67 -3.02
C VAL A 21 2.56 10.26 -3.16
N LYS A 22 3.12 9.89 -4.32
CA LYS A 22 3.78 8.59 -4.54
C LYS A 22 4.85 8.30 -3.49
N LYS A 23 5.73 9.28 -3.21
CA LYS A 23 6.79 9.15 -2.21
C LYS A 23 6.22 9.00 -0.80
N GLN A 24 5.15 9.71 -0.48
CA GLN A 24 4.47 9.62 0.82
C GLN A 24 3.82 8.23 1.02
N LEU A 25 3.07 7.74 0.03
CA LEU A 25 2.43 6.43 0.09
C LEU A 25 3.48 5.32 0.21
N LYS A 26 4.54 5.37 -0.61
CA LYS A 26 5.66 4.41 -0.57
C LYS A 26 6.31 4.39 0.82
N ARG A 27 6.57 5.55 1.43
CA ARG A 27 7.11 5.64 2.80
C ARG A 27 6.17 5.00 3.82
N LYS A 28 4.86 5.24 3.70
CA LYS A 28 3.86 4.67 4.62
C LYS A 28 3.79 3.14 4.51
N CYS A 29 3.80 2.60 3.29
CA CYS A 29 3.89 1.16 3.04
C CYS A 29 5.19 0.56 3.58
N CYS A 30 6.34 1.21 3.35
CA CYS A 30 7.63 0.74 3.88
C CYS A 30 7.67 0.75 5.41
N SER A 31 7.14 1.79 6.05
CA SER A 31 7.05 1.88 7.51
C SER A 31 6.14 0.79 8.08
N PHE A 32 4.95 0.59 7.50
CA PHE A 32 4.06 -0.52 7.88
C PHE A 32 4.76 -1.87 7.74
N ALA A 33 5.41 -2.13 6.60
CA ALA A 33 6.16 -3.36 6.36
C ALA A 33 7.30 -3.56 7.37
N ALA A 34 7.99 -2.50 7.78
CA ALA A 34 9.05 -2.53 8.78
C ALA A 34 8.50 -2.88 10.17
N THR A 35 7.32 -2.38 10.55
CA THR A 35 6.65 -2.72 11.82
C THR A 35 6.15 -4.17 11.83
N ILE A 36 5.56 -4.65 10.73
CA ILE A 36 5.01 -6.01 10.65
C ILE A 36 6.12 -7.08 10.63
N ARG A 37 7.26 -6.79 10.00
CA ARG A 37 8.33 -7.78 9.78
C ARG A 37 8.79 -8.48 11.08
N PRO A 38 9.15 -7.79 12.16
CA PRO A 38 9.55 -8.44 13.41
C PRO A 38 8.37 -8.96 14.25
N ALA A 39 7.14 -8.48 14.02
CA ALA A 39 5.99 -8.82 14.86
C ALA A 39 5.55 -10.29 14.70
N LYS A 40 5.22 -10.97 15.80
CA LYS A 40 4.67 -12.34 15.78
C LYS A 40 3.17 -12.28 15.41
N LEU A 41 2.90 -12.20 14.11
CA LEU A 41 1.54 -12.10 13.55
C LEU A 41 1.30 -13.24 12.56
N SER A 42 0.09 -13.78 12.56
CA SER A 42 -0.36 -14.74 11.55
C SER A 42 -0.56 -14.04 10.19
N PRO A 43 -0.51 -14.78 9.06
CA PRO A 43 -0.80 -14.21 7.75
C PRO A 43 -2.15 -13.50 7.68
N LYS A 44 -3.17 -14.10 8.30
CA LYS A 44 -4.54 -13.54 8.37
C LYS A 44 -4.58 -12.22 9.13
N GLN A 45 -3.86 -12.10 10.24
CA GLN A 45 -3.74 -10.84 10.98
C GLN A 45 -3.06 -9.75 10.14
N VAL A 46 -2.00 -10.10 9.41
CA VAL A 46 -1.31 -9.14 8.53
C VAL A 46 -2.21 -8.67 7.39
N VAL A 47 -2.93 -9.59 6.75
CA VAL A 47 -3.92 -9.26 5.72
C VAL A 47 -5.00 -8.34 6.29
N TYR A 48 -5.55 -8.66 7.46
CA TYR A 48 -6.56 -7.83 8.11
C TYR A 48 -6.05 -6.41 8.36
N LEU A 49 -4.85 -6.26 8.94
CA LEU A 49 -4.23 -4.94 9.15
C LEU A 49 -4.00 -4.19 7.84
N HIS A 50 -3.62 -4.88 6.77
CA HIS A 50 -3.49 -4.26 5.45
C HIS A 50 -4.85 -3.78 4.92
N ASN A 51 -5.83 -4.67 4.85
CA ASN A 51 -7.15 -4.41 4.26
C ASN A 51 -7.95 -3.36 5.05
N ALA A 52 -8.04 -3.51 6.37
CA ALA A 52 -8.92 -2.68 7.19
C ALA A 52 -8.26 -1.38 7.68
N ILE A 53 -6.92 -1.30 7.69
CA ILE A 53 -6.21 -0.14 8.25
C ILE A 53 -5.33 0.56 7.23
N LEU A 54 -4.47 -0.18 6.53
CA LEU A 54 -3.52 0.45 5.62
C LEU A 54 -4.22 0.98 4.37
N ILE A 55 -5.07 0.18 3.72
CA ILE A 55 -5.78 0.59 2.49
C ILE A 55 -6.58 1.88 2.68
N PRO A 56 -7.49 2.01 3.66
CA PRO A 56 -8.23 3.26 3.86
C PRO A 56 -7.33 4.48 4.13
N LYS A 57 -6.20 4.28 4.82
CA LYS A 57 -5.22 5.35 5.08
C LYS A 57 -4.47 5.81 3.83
N LEU A 58 -4.27 4.91 2.86
CA LEU A 58 -3.64 5.23 1.58
C LEU A 58 -4.65 5.88 0.65
N GLU A 59 -5.84 5.30 0.53
CA GLU A 59 -6.99 5.81 -0.21
C GLU A 59 -7.29 7.27 0.14
N TYR A 60 -7.46 7.56 1.44
CA TYR A 60 -7.67 8.94 1.90
C TYR A 60 -6.55 9.91 1.48
N ARG A 61 -5.29 9.46 1.52
CA ARG A 61 -4.15 10.33 1.18
C ARG A 61 -3.95 10.52 -0.31
N MET A 62 -4.48 9.62 -1.13
CA MET A 62 -4.41 9.67 -2.58
C MET A 62 -5.72 10.09 -3.24
N GLN A 63 -6.74 10.46 -2.46
CA GLN A 63 -8.08 10.81 -2.93
C GLN A 63 -8.10 11.85 -4.06
N VAL A 64 -7.11 12.74 -4.11
CA VAL A 64 -6.98 13.79 -5.14
C VAL A 64 -5.84 13.53 -6.13
N THR A 65 -5.35 12.29 -6.21
CA THR A 65 -4.21 11.90 -7.03
C THR A 65 -4.42 10.52 -7.63
N HIS A 66 -4.81 10.48 -8.90
CA HIS A 66 -4.93 9.23 -9.64
C HIS A 66 -3.56 8.62 -9.95
N LEU A 67 -3.39 7.33 -9.63
CA LEU A 67 -2.16 6.56 -9.81
C LEU A 67 -2.35 5.48 -10.87
N SER A 68 -1.32 5.20 -11.65
CA SER A 68 -1.35 4.04 -12.55
C SER A 68 -1.29 2.73 -11.75
N GLU A 69 -1.68 1.62 -12.36
CA GLU A 69 -1.51 0.31 -11.75
C GLU A 69 -0.04 0.00 -11.42
N SER A 70 0.87 0.41 -12.30
CA SER A 70 2.31 0.28 -12.08
C SER A 70 2.79 1.08 -10.86
N ASP A 71 2.25 2.29 -10.64
CA ASP A 71 2.55 3.09 -9.44
C ASP A 71 2.08 2.38 -8.18
N CYS A 72 0.82 1.91 -8.15
CA CYS A 72 0.25 1.17 -7.03
C CYS A 72 1.02 -0.11 -6.72
N HIS A 73 1.46 -0.83 -7.76
CA HIS A 73 2.29 -2.04 -7.63
C HIS A 73 3.65 -1.70 -6.99
N LEU A 74 4.31 -0.64 -7.45
CA LEU A 74 5.58 -0.19 -6.88
C LEU A 74 5.45 0.27 -5.42
N ILE A 75 4.38 1.01 -5.10
CA ILE A 75 4.08 1.50 -3.74
C ILE A 75 3.84 0.33 -2.77
N THR A 76 3.08 -0.68 -3.20
CA THR A 76 2.69 -1.82 -2.35
C THR A 76 3.68 -3.00 -2.39
N ARG A 77 4.81 -2.88 -3.10
CA ARG A 77 5.82 -3.95 -3.22
C ARG A 77 6.33 -4.45 -1.87
N SER A 78 6.60 -3.55 -0.93
CA SER A 78 7.07 -3.91 0.41
C SER A 78 6.04 -4.72 1.20
N ILE A 79 4.76 -4.38 1.06
CA ILE A 79 3.65 -5.10 1.69
C ILE A 79 3.56 -6.52 1.16
N ARG A 80 3.50 -6.70 -0.16
CA ARG A 80 3.42 -8.04 -0.78
C ARG A 80 4.61 -8.93 -0.39
N SER A 81 5.80 -8.35 -0.30
CA SER A 81 6.99 -9.06 0.18
C SER A 81 6.85 -9.55 1.63
N VAL A 82 6.36 -8.70 2.52
CA VAL A 82 6.14 -9.07 3.93
C VAL A 82 5.00 -10.07 4.08
N VAL A 83 3.91 -9.91 3.33
CA VAL A 83 2.79 -10.87 3.32
C VAL A 83 3.26 -12.25 2.88
N LYS A 84 4.01 -12.35 1.77
CA LYS A 84 4.62 -13.61 1.32
C LYS A 84 5.50 -14.24 2.40
N HIS A 85 6.37 -13.45 3.01
CA HIS A 85 7.26 -13.92 4.08
C HIS A 85 6.46 -14.43 5.29
N LYS A 86 5.42 -13.70 5.73
CA LYS A 86 4.59 -14.10 6.88
C LYS A 86 3.79 -15.36 6.60
N ALA A 87 3.38 -15.57 5.35
CA ALA A 87 2.70 -16.78 4.87
C ALA A 87 3.64 -17.95 4.55
N ASN A 88 4.95 -17.84 4.81
CA ASN A 88 5.96 -18.83 4.43
C ASN A 88 5.95 -19.17 2.92
N PHE A 89 5.57 -18.22 2.08
CA PHE A 89 5.59 -18.37 0.63
C PHE A 89 6.95 -18.01 0.04
N SER A 90 7.28 -18.65 -1.08
CA SER A 90 8.44 -18.27 -1.89
C SER A 90 8.33 -16.80 -2.35
N ARG A 91 9.47 -16.13 -2.42
CA ARG A 91 9.56 -14.77 -2.98
C ARG A 91 9.11 -14.73 -4.45
N SER A 92 9.35 -15.82 -5.19
CA SER A 92 8.99 -15.99 -6.61
C SER A 92 7.50 -16.29 -6.85
N LEU A 93 6.71 -16.53 -5.81
CA LEU A 93 5.27 -16.82 -5.96
C LEU A 93 4.58 -15.71 -6.79
N PRO A 94 3.74 -16.05 -7.79
CA PRO A 94 2.98 -15.05 -8.53
C PRO A 94 2.13 -14.17 -7.60
N ASN A 95 2.18 -12.85 -7.82
CA ASN A 95 1.42 -11.90 -6.98
C ASN A 95 -0.11 -12.06 -7.05
N PRO A 96 -0.74 -12.46 -8.18
CA PRO A 96 -2.18 -12.65 -8.24
C PRO A 96 -2.74 -13.58 -7.17
N ILE A 97 -1.98 -14.60 -6.77
CA ILE A 97 -2.37 -15.56 -5.73
C ILE A 97 -2.64 -14.87 -4.39
N LEU A 98 -1.97 -13.76 -4.09
CA LEU A 98 -2.17 -13.00 -2.85
C LEU A 98 -3.57 -12.36 -2.78
N PHE A 99 -4.16 -12.04 -3.92
CA PHE A 99 -5.44 -11.31 -4.01
C PHE A 99 -6.66 -12.24 -4.04
N LEU A 100 -6.46 -13.54 -4.28
CA LEU A 100 -7.55 -14.52 -4.28
C LEU A 100 -8.20 -14.61 -2.90
N SER A 101 -9.51 -14.44 -2.84
CA SER A 101 -10.30 -14.50 -1.60
C SER A 101 -10.21 -15.86 -0.91
N GLN A 102 -10.11 -16.94 -1.69
CA GLN A 102 -9.95 -18.31 -1.22
C GLN A 102 -8.56 -18.60 -0.63
N ALA A 103 -7.58 -17.72 -0.90
CA ALA A 103 -6.22 -17.83 -0.41
C ALA A 103 -5.95 -16.82 0.73
N LEU A 104 -5.33 -15.68 0.40
CA LEU A 104 -5.00 -14.65 1.38
C LEU A 104 -5.98 -13.48 1.38
N GLY A 105 -6.70 -13.22 0.28
CA GLY A 105 -7.66 -12.12 0.20
C GLY A 105 -7.03 -10.73 0.45
N LEU A 106 -5.77 -10.52 0.04
CA LEU A 106 -5.13 -9.22 0.12
C LEU A 106 -5.82 -8.24 -0.84
N ILE A 107 -6.09 -7.02 -0.40
CA ILE A 107 -6.67 -5.99 -1.27
C ILE A 107 -5.59 -5.35 -2.15
N ASN A 108 -5.87 -5.22 -3.45
CA ASN A 108 -5.06 -4.45 -4.38
C ASN A 108 -5.39 -2.96 -4.26
N LEU A 109 -4.38 -2.12 -3.98
CA LEU A 109 -4.55 -0.67 -3.86
C LEU A 109 -5.12 -0.04 -5.13
N PHE A 110 -4.80 -0.56 -6.32
CA PHE A 110 -5.32 -0.03 -7.59
C PHE A 110 -6.84 -0.14 -7.70
N ALA A 111 -7.47 -1.10 -7.03
CA ALA A 111 -8.92 -1.30 -7.05
C ALA A 111 -9.70 -0.34 -6.13
N HIS A 112 -8.99 0.49 -5.34
CA HIS A 112 -9.55 1.39 -4.32
C HIS A 112 -9.07 2.84 -4.50
N GLN A 113 -9.09 3.35 -5.73
CA GLN A 113 -8.82 4.76 -6.04
C GLN A 113 -9.97 5.41 -6.80
#